data_AF-A0A1E2RZS7-F1
#
_entry.id   AF-A0A1E2RZS7-F1
#
_cell.length_a   1.000
_cell.length_b   1.000
_cell.length_c   1.000
_cell.angle_alpha   90.00
_cell.angle_beta   90.00
_cell.angle_gamma   90.00
#
_symmetry.space_group_name_H-M   'P 1'
#
loop_
_entity.id
_entity.type
_entity.pdbx_description
1 polymer ?
#
loop_
_entity_poly.entity_id
_entity_poly.type
_entity_poly.pdbx_seq_one_letter_code
_entity_poly.pdbx_strand_id
1 'polypeptide(L)'
;MWIIALVSVVGIVALDLVGGIPAASVGGPMTLFFLFLLAMLAVGAHEAWTNERGTIGWILSLLCALIGGFLGLTFGTVILEAILPRLHLNGPLATAHHPARSIAYAGVMLLTIMGSWLALQIAKRLR
;
A
#
# COMPACT_ATOMS: atom_id res chain seq x y z
N MET A 1 -3.36 2.00 13.74
CA MET A 1 -2.77 1.26 12.59
C MET A 1 -3.77 0.34 11.89
N TRP A 2 -4.50 -0.53 12.60
CA TRP A 2 -5.55 -1.36 11.99
C TRP A 2 -6.62 -0.54 11.26
N ILE A 3 -6.97 0.64 11.80
CA ILE A 3 -7.91 1.58 11.15
C ILE A 3 -7.36 2.07 9.80
N ILE A 4 -6.07 2.45 9.74
CA ILE A 4 -5.44 2.91 8.50
C ILE A 4 -5.45 1.76 7.47
N ALA A 5 -5.06 0.56 7.89
CA ALA A 5 -5.11 -0.62 7.01
C ALA A 5 -6.52 -0.89 6.49
N LEU A 6 -7.53 -0.87 7.35
CA LEU A 6 -8.92 -1.14 6.97
C LEU A 6 -9.44 -0.05 6.03
N VAL A 7 -9.24 1.23 6.34
CA VAL A 7 -9.67 2.35 5.49
C VAL A 7 -8.96 2.33 4.14
N SER A 8 -7.65 2.07 4.11
CA SER A 8 -6.89 1.98 2.85
C SER A 8 -7.34 0.79 1.99
N VAL A 9 -7.59 -0.38 2.59
CA VAL A 9 -8.07 -1.57 1.87
C VAL A 9 -9.50 -1.38 1.37
N VAL A 10 -10.41 -0.90 2.21
CA VAL A 10 -11.79 -0.61 1.81
C VAL A 10 -11.80 0.49 0.74
N GLY A 11 -10.97 1.52 0.88
CA GLY A 11 -10.85 2.60 -0.09
C GLY A 11 -10.41 2.12 -1.46
N ILE A 12 -9.32 1.34 -1.55
CA ILE A 12 -8.83 0.84 -2.85
C ILE A 12 -9.81 -0.15 -3.49
N VAL A 13 -10.45 -1.02 -2.70
CA VAL A 13 -11.45 -1.97 -3.20
C VAL A 13 -12.70 -1.24 -3.67
N ALA A 14 -13.24 -0.30 -2.89
CA ALA A 14 -14.41 0.48 -3.28
C ALA A 14 -14.14 1.28 -4.57
N LEU A 15 -12.95 1.86 -4.70
CA LEU A 15 -12.56 2.64 -5.87
C LEU A 15 -12.40 1.76 -7.12
N ASP A 16 -11.91 0.52 -6.98
CA ASP A 16 -11.89 -0.47 -8.06
C ASP A 16 -13.31 -0.92 -8.46
N LEU A 17 -14.19 -1.19 -7.48
CA LEU A 17 -15.56 -1.65 -7.71
C LEU A 17 -16.44 -0.62 -8.44
N VAL A 18 -16.24 0.68 -8.17
CA VAL A 18 -16.96 1.78 -8.85
C VAL A 18 -16.34 2.11 -10.21
N GLY A 19 -15.25 1.45 -10.61
CA GLY A 19 -14.55 1.74 -11.87
C GLY A 19 -13.72 3.03 -11.83
N GLY A 20 -13.40 3.52 -10.63
CA GLY A 20 -12.57 4.71 -10.43
C GLY A 20 -11.08 4.51 -10.76
N ILE A 21 -10.66 3.28 -11.10
CA ILE A 21 -9.32 2.94 -11.57
C ILE A 21 -9.38 2.68 -13.08
N PRO A 22 -9.03 3.65 -13.94
CA PRO A 22 -9.10 3.50 -15.38
C PRO A 22 -8.08 2.46 -15.89
N ALA A 23 -8.54 1.33 -16.43
CA ALA A 23 -7.64 0.26 -16.87
C ALA A 23 -6.85 0.58 -18.16
N ALA A 24 -7.37 1.47 -19.02
CA ALA A 24 -6.81 1.80 -20.34
C ALA A 24 -6.18 3.20 -20.41
N SER A 25 -5.86 3.81 -19.27
CA SER A 25 -5.32 5.18 -19.21
C SER A 25 -4.21 5.27 -18.17
N VAL A 26 -3.29 6.22 -18.38
CA VAL A 26 -2.25 6.62 -17.41
C VAL A 26 -2.87 6.98 -16.04
N GLY A 27 -4.14 7.38 -16.04
CA GLY A 27 -4.90 7.63 -14.82
C GLY A 27 -4.98 6.43 -13.86
N GLY A 28 -5.06 5.18 -14.35
CA GLY A 28 -5.13 4.00 -13.49
C GLY A 28 -3.88 3.82 -12.62
N PRO A 29 -2.69 3.68 -13.23
CA PRO A 29 -1.43 3.61 -12.49
C PRO A 29 -1.18 4.82 -11.58
N MET A 30 -1.54 6.04 -12.01
CA MET A 30 -1.39 7.23 -11.17
C MET A 30 -2.31 7.20 -9.93
N THR A 31 -3.58 6.80 -10.10
CA THR A 31 -4.52 6.65 -8.98
C THR A 31 -4.00 5.64 -7.96
N LEU A 32 -3.52 4.48 -8.42
CA LEU A 32 -2.93 3.46 -7.55
C LEU A 32 -1.71 4.00 -6.80
N PHE A 33 -0.80 4.66 -7.52
CA PHE A 33 0.38 5.29 -6.91
C PHE A 33 -0.01 6.26 -5.80
N PHE A 34 -0.97 7.16 -6.04
CA PHE A 34 -1.43 8.11 -5.03
C PHE A 34 -2.11 7.43 -3.84
N LEU A 35 -2.90 6.38 -4.05
CA LEU A 35 -3.52 5.62 -2.96
C LEU A 35 -2.45 4.97 -2.06
N PHE A 36 -1.45 4.33 -2.65
CA PHE A 36 -0.35 3.74 -1.89
C PHE A 36 0.46 4.83 -1.17
N LEU A 37 0.79 5.92 -1.86
CA LEU A 37 1.53 7.05 -1.27
C LEU A 37 0.78 7.65 -0.06
N LEU A 38 -0.51 7.89 -0.20
CA LEU A 38 -1.34 8.40 0.90
C LEU A 38 -1.38 7.44 2.08
N ALA A 39 -1.48 6.13 1.83
CA ALA A 39 -1.42 5.12 2.89
C ALA A 39 -0.07 5.15 3.62
N MET A 40 1.05 5.22 2.90
CA MET A 40 2.39 5.31 3.50
C MET A 40 2.54 6.59 4.34
N LEU A 41 2.10 7.74 3.82
CA LEU A 41 2.12 9.01 4.53
C LEU A 41 1.23 8.98 5.78
N ALA A 42 0.05 8.37 5.69
CA ALA A 42 -0.85 8.19 6.84
C ALA A 42 -0.19 7.34 7.93
N VAL A 43 0.53 6.28 7.57
CA VAL A 43 1.27 5.44 8.53
C VAL A 43 2.38 6.24 9.23
N GLY A 44 3.20 6.96 8.46
CA GLY A 44 4.27 7.80 9.03
C GLY A 44 3.74 8.93 9.91
N ALA A 45 2.72 9.66 9.44
CA ALA A 45 2.09 10.74 10.21
C ALA A 45 1.45 10.22 11.50
N HIS A 46 0.73 9.10 11.44
CA HIS A 46 0.15 8.47 12.64
C HIS A 46 1.23 8.05 13.63
N GLU A 47 2.35 7.48 13.17
CA GLU A 47 3.45 7.13 14.05
C GLU A 47 4.07 8.37 14.72
N ALA A 48 4.37 9.41 13.94
CA ALA A 48 4.98 10.62 14.46
C ALA A 48 4.08 11.31 15.50
N TRP A 49 2.77 11.35 15.22
CA TRP A 49 1.76 11.89 16.13
C TRP A 49 1.64 11.08 17.42
N THR A 50 1.48 9.76 17.32
CA THR A 50 1.26 8.88 18.48
C THR A 50 2.45 8.77 19.42
N ASN A 51 3.65 9.09 18.93
CA ASN A 51 4.88 9.07 19.73
C ASN A 51 5.38 10.49 20.05
N GLU A 52 4.54 11.52 19.87
CA GLU A 52 4.83 12.93 20.18
C GLU A 52 6.20 13.40 19.66
N ARG A 53 6.55 12.96 18.45
CA ARG A 53 7.85 13.24 17.88
C ARG A 53 7.99 14.73 17.55
N GLY A 54 9.15 15.31 17.84
CA GLY A 54 9.51 16.64 17.34
C GLY A 54 9.65 16.67 15.81
N THR A 55 9.89 17.85 15.23
CA THR A 55 9.94 18.08 13.77
C THR A 55 10.88 17.13 13.02
N ILE A 56 12.08 16.89 13.55
CA ILE A 56 13.04 15.94 12.95
C ILE A 56 12.49 14.51 13.00
N GLY A 57 11.81 14.13 14.08
CA GLY A 57 11.21 12.82 14.23
C GLY A 57 10.02 12.60 13.29
N TRP A 58 9.29 13.66 12.93
CA TRP A 58 8.29 13.64 11.86
C TRP A 58 8.90 13.35 10.50
N ILE A 59 9.95 14.09 10.12
CA ILE A 59 10.64 13.90 8.83
C ILE A 59 11.16 12.46 8.73
N LEU A 60 11.85 11.98 9.76
CA LEU A 60 12.38 10.62 9.79
C LEU A 60 11.27 9.57 9.74
N SER A 61 10.14 9.80 10.43
CA SER A 61 9.00 8.87 10.39
C SER A 61 8.40 8.78 8.99
N LEU A 62 8.19 9.92 8.33
CA LEU A 62 7.69 9.94 6.96
C LEU A 62 8.66 9.26 5.99
N LEU A 63 9.96 9.56 6.08
CA LEU A 63 10.96 8.93 5.21
C LEU A 63 11.06 7.42 5.43
N CYS A 64 11.08 6.96 6.67
CA CYS A 64 11.09 5.52 6.98
C CYS A 64 9.81 4.83 6.48
N ALA A 65 8.65 5.44 6.67
CA ALA A 65 7.38 4.91 6.20
C ALA A 65 7.33 4.83 4.66
N LEU A 66 7.85 5.84 3.96
CA LEU A 66 7.95 5.83 2.50
C LEU A 66 8.90 4.73 2.01
N ILE A 67 10.13 4.66 2.54
CA ILE A 67 11.11 3.64 2.13
C ILE A 67 10.56 2.24 2.38
N GLY A 68 10.07 1.98 3.59
CA GLY A 68 9.47 0.69 3.93
C GLY A 68 8.23 0.37 3.09
N GLY A 69 7.41 1.38 2.82
CA GLY A 69 6.20 1.24 2.02
C GLY A 69 6.49 0.90 0.58
N PHE A 70 7.47 1.56 -0.05
CA PHE A 70 7.90 1.26 -1.42
C PHE A 70 8.53 -0.13 -1.55
N LEU A 71 9.29 -0.57 -0.54
CA LEU A 71 9.76 -1.95 -0.48
C LEU A 71 8.59 -2.93 -0.38
N GLY A 72 7.65 -2.68 0.53
CA GLY A 72 6.44 -3.49 0.68
C GLY A 72 5.58 -3.53 -0.58
N LEU A 73 5.46 -2.40 -1.29
CA LEU A 73 4.79 -2.29 -2.59
C LEU A 73 5.49 -3.17 -3.64
N THR A 74 6.81 -3.02 -3.79
CA THR A 74 7.60 -3.77 -4.77
C THR A 74 7.56 -5.28 -4.52
N PHE A 75 7.78 -5.71 -3.27
CA PHE A 75 7.70 -7.12 -2.94
C PHE A 75 6.27 -7.63 -3.04
N GLY A 76 5.27 -6.83 -2.68
CA GLY A 76 3.88 -7.22 -2.73
C GLY A 76 3.37 -7.46 -4.14
N THR A 77 3.74 -6.62 -5.09
CA THR A 77 3.41 -6.84 -6.51
C THR A 77 4.08 -8.10 -7.03
N VAL A 78 5.38 -8.29 -6.78
CA VAL A 78 6.13 -9.48 -7.21
C VAL A 78 5.55 -10.76 -6.62
N ILE A 79 5.23 -10.79 -5.32
CA ILE A 79 4.66 -11.96 -4.64
C ILE A 79 3.29 -12.29 -5.23
N LEU A 80 2.42 -11.29 -5.42
CA LEU A 80 1.08 -11.55 -5.94
C LEU A 80 1.11 -11.98 -7.41
N GLU A 81 1.94 -11.37 -8.25
CA GLU A 81 2.14 -11.81 -9.64
C GLU A 81 2.65 -13.25 -9.73
N ALA A 82 3.48 -13.69 -8.79
CA ALA A 82 3.93 -15.08 -8.72
C ALA A 82 2.83 -16.06 -8.24
N ILE A 83 1.87 -15.59 -7.45
CA ILE A 83 0.79 -16.41 -6.88
C ILE A 83 -0.43 -16.50 -7.80
N LEU A 84 -0.79 -15.42 -8.52
CA LEU A 84 -1.98 -15.37 -9.37
C LEU A 84 -2.11 -16.56 -10.35
N PRO A 85 -1.05 -16.95 -11.09
CA PRO A 85 -1.11 -18.10 -12.00
C PRO A 85 -1.41 -19.42 -11.28
N ARG A 86 -0.96 -19.57 -10.03
CA ARG A 86 -1.19 -20.79 -9.22
C ARG A 86 -2.64 -20.91 -8.74
N LEU A 87 -3.40 -19.81 -8.78
CA LEU A 87 -4.83 -19.79 -8.46
C LEU A 87 -5.72 -19.99 -9.70
N HIS A 88 -5.14 -20.37 -10.84
CA HIS A 88 -5.83 -20.50 -12.15
C HIS A 88 -6.52 -19.20 -12.61
N LEU A 89 -6.12 -18.06 -12.06
CA LEU A 89 -6.56 -16.73 -12.48
C LEU A 89 -5.68 -16.31 -13.67
N ASN A 90 -5.97 -16.86 -14.84
CA ASN A 90 -5.19 -16.62 -16.05
C ASN A 90 -5.44 -15.21 -16.59
N GLY A 91 -4.42 -14.35 -16.52
CA GLY A 91 -4.39 -13.01 -17.10
C GLY A 91 -3.49 -12.05 -16.33
N PRO A 92 -2.81 -11.08 -16.99
CA PRO A 92 -2.19 -9.94 -16.31
C PRO A 92 -3.17 -9.29 -15.30
N LEU A 93 -2.67 -8.72 -14.19
CA LEU A 93 -3.49 -8.00 -13.18
C LEU A 93 -4.44 -6.95 -13.79
N ALA A 94 -4.10 -6.43 -14.96
CA ALA A 94 -4.91 -5.49 -15.72
C ALA A 94 -6.14 -6.10 -16.44
N THR A 95 -6.14 -7.42 -16.69
CA THR A 95 -7.16 -8.14 -17.49
C THR A 95 -8.02 -9.11 -16.68
N ALA A 96 -7.67 -9.42 -15.43
CA ALA A 96 -8.51 -10.25 -14.57
C ALA A 96 -9.84 -9.53 -14.27
N HIS A 97 -10.97 -10.18 -14.55
CA HIS A 97 -12.29 -9.65 -14.25
C HIS A 97 -12.49 -9.44 -12.73
N HIS A 98 -13.16 -8.33 -12.42
CA HIS A 98 -13.53 -7.70 -11.14
C HIS A 98 -12.99 -8.27 -9.81
N PRO A 99 -13.37 -9.47 -9.31
CA PRO A 99 -12.99 -9.87 -7.93
C PRO A 99 -11.50 -10.13 -7.72
N ALA A 100 -10.80 -10.72 -8.69
CA ALA A 100 -9.39 -11.09 -8.53
C ALA A 100 -8.48 -9.86 -8.45
N ARG A 101 -8.79 -8.83 -9.23
CA ARG A 101 -8.06 -7.57 -9.26
C ARG A 101 -8.19 -6.80 -7.95
N SER A 102 -9.40 -6.72 -7.39
CA SER A 102 -9.62 -6.06 -6.09
C SER A 102 -8.88 -6.76 -4.95
N ILE A 103 -8.87 -8.10 -4.95
CA ILE A 103 -8.13 -8.90 -3.95
C ILE A 103 -6.62 -8.63 -4.06
N ALA A 104 -6.09 -8.57 -5.29
CA ALA A 104 -4.68 -8.28 -5.49
C ALA A 104 -4.33 -6.86 -5.00
N TYR A 105 -5.11 -5.84 -5.35
CA TYR A 105 -4.88 -4.49 -4.84
C TYR A 105 -4.95 -4.38 -3.32
N ALA A 106 -5.90 -5.08 -2.70
CA ALA A 106 -5.99 -5.18 -1.24
C ALA A 106 -4.73 -5.84 -0.64
N GLY A 107 -4.26 -6.94 -1.23
CA GLY A 107 -3.07 -7.65 -0.78
C GLY A 107 -1.80 -6.80 -0.91
N VAL A 108 -1.61 -6.11 -2.03
CA VAL A 108 -0.49 -5.17 -2.22
C VAL A 108 -0.57 -4.04 -1.19
N MET A 109 -1.75 -3.44 -0.98
CA MET A 109 -1.94 -2.37 0.01
C MET A 109 -1.54 -2.81 1.42
N LEU A 110 -1.92 -4.02 1.82
CA LEU A 110 -1.52 -4.59 3.12
C LEU A 110 -0.01 -4.77 3.23
N LEU A 111 0.63 -5.28 2.18
CA LEU A 111 2.09 -5.46 2.16
C LEU A 111 2.84 -4.12 2.16
N THR A 112 2.31 -3.11 1.47
CA THR A 112 2.80 -1.72 1.53
C THR A 112 2.72 -1.17 2.96
N ILE A 113 1.56 -1.24 3.60
CA ILE A 113 1.37 -0.74 4.97
C ILE A 113 2.26 -1.51 5.96
N MET A 114 2.38 -2.83 5.80
CA MET A 114 3.25 -3.66 6.60
C MET A 114 4.72 -3.28 6.43
N GLY A 115 5.15 -3.00 5.19
CA GLY A 115 6.49 -2.49 4.88
C GLY A 115 6.78 -1.16 5.56
N SER A 116 5.86 -0.19 5.46
CA SER A 116 5.97 1.10 6.14
C SER A 116 6.11 0.94 7.66
N TRP A 117 5.28 0.08 8.25
CA TRP A 117 5.32 -0.19 9.69
C TRP A 117 6.60 -0.88 10.14
N LEU A 118 7.07 -1.89 9.39
CA LEU A 118 8.28 -2.63 9.73
C LEU A 118 9.51 -1.73 9.69
N ALA A 119 9.61 -0.85 8.69
CA ALA A 119 10.69 0.14 8.63
C ALA A 119 10.68 1.08 9.84
N LEU A 120 9.50 1.53 10.27
CA LEU A 120 9.36 2.35 11.49
C LEU A 120 9.75 1.59 12.75
N GLN A 121 9.39 0.32 12.87
CA GLN A 121 9.79 -0.55 13.98
C GLN A 121 11.31 -0.69 14.06
N ILE A 122 11.97 -0.93 12.93
CA ILE A 122 13.43 -1.02 12.85
C ILE A 122 14.06 0.31 13.26
N ALA A 123 13.57 1.44 12.72
CA ALA A 123 14.06 2.76 13.07
C ALA A 123 13.90 3.11 14.55
N LYS A 124 12.83 2.64 15.21
CA LYS A 124 12.65 2.78 16.67
C LYS A 124 13.66 1.99 17.48
N ARG A 125 14.05 0.79 17.02
CA ARG A 125 15.02 -0.07 17.73
C ARG A 125 16.45 0.43 17.60
N LEU A 126 16.74 1.22 16.57
CA LEU A 126 18.07 1.77 16.29
C LEU A 126 18.32 3.14 16.94
N ARG A 127 17.34 3.67 17.68
CA ARG A 127 17.38 4.99 18.33
C ARG A 127 17.29 4.83 19.84
#